data_AF-A0A812PTY7-F1
#
_entry.id   AF-A0A812PTY7-F1
#
_cell.length_a   1.000
_cell.length_b   1.000
_cell.length_c   1.000
_cell.angle_alpha   90.00
_cell.angle_beta   90.00
_cell.angle_gamma   90.00
#
_symmetry.space_group_name_H-M   'P 1'
#
loop_
_entity.id
_entity.type
_entity.pdbx_description
1 polymer ?
#
loop_
_entity_poly.entity_id
_entity_poly.type
_entity_poly.pdbx_seq_one_letter_code
_entity_poly.pdbx_strand_id
1 'polypeptide(L)'
;DMLVAIINSALTSVEESREKLRAAADRQKSILLELLPDKPEITDKVIANIDKDQDAVEAMALAASQMRGVPPQMMELVAGLGEVWSAQTLCAYMNSAGVRCEWIDARDVLIVPDGPLS
;
A
#
# COMPACT_ATOMS: atom_id res chain seq x y z
N ASP A 1 6.76 11.58 4.67
CA ASP A 1 5.99 10.57 3.92
C ASP A 1 4.59 10.46 4.55
N MET A 2 3.53 10.47 3.74
CA MET A 2 2.14 10.53 4.19
C MET A 2 1.75 9.26 4.96
N LEU A 3 2.11 8.06 4.47
CA LEU A 3 1.72 6.80 5.11
C LEU A 3 2.47 6.57 6.43
N VAL A 4 3.72 7.03 6.50
CA VAL A 4 4.49 7.08 7.76
C VAL A 4 3.82 7.94 8.83
N ALA A 5 3.28 9.11 8.44
CA ALA A 5 2.58 9.99 9.37
C ALA A 5 1.30 9.33 9.93
N ILE A 6 0.67 8.47 9.13
CA ILE A 6 -0.54 7.73 9.50
C ILE A 6 -0.25 6.72 10.60
N ILE A 7 0.81 5.92 10.48
CA ILE A 7 1.18 4.96 11.53
C ILE A 7 1.62 5.66 12.80
N ASN A 8 2.37 6.75 12.71
CA ASN A 8 2.74 7.52 13.89
C ASN A 8 1.52 8.10 14.61
N SER A 9 0.47 8.51 13.88
CA SER A 9 -0.77 8.96 14.52
C SER A 9 -1.52 7.86 15.27
N ALA A 10 -1.30 6.58 14.97
CA ALA A 10 -1.91 5.46 15.70
C ALA A 10 -1.47 5.37 17.16
N LEU A 11 -0.32 5.95 17.51
CA LEU A 11 0.14 6.06 18.90
C LEU A 11 -0.71 7.03 19.73
N THR A 12 -1.39 7.96 19.07
CA THR A 12 -2.26 8.96 19.70
C THR A 12 -3.74 8.58 19.54
N SER A 13 -4.14 8.19 18.32
CA SER A 13 -5.50 7.81 17.97
C SER A 13 -5.50 6.81 16.81
N VAL A 14 -5.91 5.56 17.10
CA VAL A 14 -6.08 4.52 16.07
C VAL A 14 -7.16 4.92 15.06
N GLU A 15 -8.21 5.61 15.51
CA GLU A 15 -9.29 6.03 14.63
C GLU A 15 -8.83 7.12 13.65
N GLU A 16 -8.07 8.11 14.12
CA GLU A 16 -7.49 9.15 13.25
C GLU A 16 -6.52 8.55 12.23
N SER A 17 -5.73 7.55 12.65
CA SER A 17 -4.86 6.80 11.74
C SER A 17 -5.66 6.09 10.65
N ARG A 18 -6.73 5.38 11.03
CA ARG A 18 -7.63 4.69 10.09
C ARG A 18 -8.27 5.67 9.10
N GLU A 19 -8.79 6.79 9.57
CA GLU A 19 -9.42 7.79 8.70
C GLU A 19 -8.44 8.34 7.65
N LYS A 20 -7.21 8.66 8.06
CA LYS A 20 -6.19 9.14 7.12
C LYS A 20 -5.76 8.06 6.13
N LEU A 21 -5.65 6.80 6.56
CA LEU A 21 -5.32 5.69 5.68
C LEU A 21 -6.40 5.48 4.63
N ARG A 22 -7.65 5.45 5.06
CA ARG A 22 -8.80 5.33 4.18
C ARG A 22 -8.85 6.49 3.18
N ALA A 23 -8.64 7.73 3.63
CA ALA A 23 -8.59 8.88 2.73
C ALA A 23 -7.47 8.78 1.67
N ALA A 24 -6.31 8.24 2.05
CA ALA A 24 -5.21 8.00 1.12
C ALA A 24 -5.55 6.91 0.08
N ALA A 25 -6.12 5.79 0.53
CA ALA A 25 -6.56 4.70 -0.34
C ALA A 25 -7.68 5.14 -1.30
N ASP A 26 -8.69 5.85 -0.79
CA ASP A 26 -9.81 6.35 -1.59
C ASP A 26 -9.34 7.33 -2.67
N ARG A 27 -8.40 8.23 -2.34
CA ARG A 27 -7.77 9.12 -3.32
C ARG A 27 -7.07 8.34 -4.42
N GLN A 28 -6.31 7.29 -4.07
CA GLN A 28 -5.58 6.48 -5.05
C GLN A 28 -6.54 5.72 -5.97
N LYS A 29 -7.62 5.16 -5.42
CA LYS A 29 -8.68 4.48 -6.19
C LYS A 29 -9.38 5.46 -7.14
N SER A 30 -9.66 6.69 -6.71
CA SER A 30 -10.23 7.73 -7.57
C SER A 30 -9.32 8.02 -8.78
N ILE A 31 -8.02 8.22 -8.55
CA ILE A 31 -7.05 8.47 -9.62
C ILE A 31 -7.02 7.31 -10.62
N LEU A 32 -7.03 6.06 -10.13
CA LEU A 32 -7.07 4.89 -10.99
C LEU A 32 -8.33 4.85 -11.88
N LEU A 33 -9.50 5.09 -11.29
CA LEU A 33 -10.78 5.09 -12.01
C LEU A 33 -10.90 6.25 -13.01
N GLU A 34 -10.32 7.40 -12.70
CA GLU A 34 -10.23 8.55 -13.62
C GLU A 34 -9.30 8.26 -14.81
N LEU A 35 -8.19 7.55 -14.58
CA LEU A 35 -7.24 7.17 -15.63
C LEU A 35 -7.76 6.05 -16.53
N LEU A 36 -8.59 5.17 -15.98
CA LEU A 36 -9.10 3.96 -16.63
C LEU A 36 -10.62 3.86 -16.52
N PRO A 37 -11.37 4.81 -17.12
CA PRO A 37 -12.82 4.75 -17.11
C PRO A 37 -13.29 3.49 -17.86
N ASP A 38 -14.31 2.84 -17.31
CA ASP A 38 -15.00 1.70 -17.90
C ASP A 38 -14.11 0.47 -18.18
N LYS A 39 -13.03 0.27 -17.40
CA LYS A 39 -12.13 -0.91 -17.48
C LYS A 39 -12.05 -1.71 -16.17
N PRO A 40 -13.19 -2.21 -15.64
CA PRO A 40 -13.24 -2.94 -14.37
C PRO A 40 -12.29 -4.15 -14.33
N GLU A 41 -12.11 -4.85 -15.45
CA GLU A 41 -11.22 -6.00 -15.56
C GLU A 41 -9.74 -5.71 -15.25
N ILE A 42 -9.34 -4.44 -15.37
CA ILE A 42 -8.02 -3.93 -14.99
C ILE A 42 -8.07 -3.28 -13.61
N THR A 43 -9.03 -2.38 -13.39
CA THR A 43 -9.07 -1.56 -12.17
C THR A 43 -9.37 -2.38 -10.92
N ASP A 44 -10.23 -3.40 -11.00
CA ASP A 44 -10.67 -4.18 -9.83
C ASP A 44 -9.51 -4.92 -9.16
N LYS A 45 -8.54 -5.39 -9.96
CA LYS A 45 -7.34 -6.04 -9.42
C LYS A 45 -6.46 -5.09 -8.62
N VAL A 46 -6.27 -3.87 -9.11
CA VAL A 46 -5.47 -2.85 -8.42
C VAL A 46 -6.19 -2.36 -7.16
N ILE A 47 -7.52 -2.18 -7.24
CA ILE A 47 -8.35 -1.82 -6.08
C ILE A 47 -8.26 -2.89 -5.00
N ALA A 48 -8.38 -4.18 -5.35
CA ALA A 48 -8.27 -5.28 -4.40
C ALA A 48 -6.90 -5.34 -3.72
N ASN A 49 -5.82 -5.00 -4.43
CA ASN A 49 -4.48 -4.90 -3.84
C ASN A 49 -4.38 -3.73 -2.85
N ILE A 50 -4.90 -2.56 -3.22
CA ILE A 50 -4.94 -1.38 -2.33
C ILE A 50 -5.76 -1.71 -1.07
N ASP A 51 -6.90 -2.39 -1.20
CA ASP A 51 -7.73 -2.80 -0.07
C ASP A 51 -6.98 -3.76 0.86
N LYS A 52 -6.30 -4.77 0.30
CA LYS A 52 -5.49 -5.71 1.06
C LYS A 52 -4.35 -5.01 1.82
N ASP A 53 -3.66 -4.08 1.16
CA ASP A 53 -2.60 -3.30 1.81
C ASP A 53 -3.18 -2.38 2.89
N GLN A 54 -4.35 -1.76 2.66
CA GLN A 54 -5.05 -0.97 3.66
C GLN A 54 -5.35 -1.81 4.92
N ASP A 55 -5.97 -2.98 4.77
CA ASP A 55 -6.30 -3.87 5.89
C ASP A 55 -5.05 -4.26 6.69
N ALA A 56 -3.94 -4.53 5.99
CA ALA A 56 -2.66 -4.85 6.63
C ALA A 56 -2.12 -3.66 7.45
N VAL A 57 -2.16 -2.44 6.90
CA VAL A 57 -1.72 -1.23 7.61
C VAL A 57 -2.62 -0.91 8.80
N GLU A 58 -3.94 -1.13 8.70
CA GLU A 58 -4.86 -0.96 9.84
C GLU A 58 -4.52 -1.93 10.99
N ALA A 59 -4.25 -3.20 10.66
CA ALA A 59 -3.84 -4.19 11.65
C ALA A 59 -2.50 -3.82 12.30
N MET A 60 -1.54 -3.31 11.51
CA MET A 60 -0.25 -2.84 12.01
C MET A 60 -0.37 -1.62 12.91
N ALA A 61 -1.21 -0.64 12.54
CA ALA A 61 -1.48 0.55 13.35
C ALA A 61 -2.08 0.17 14.71
N LEU A 62 -3.03 -0.78 14.73
CA LEU A 62 -3.61 -1.31 15.97
C LEU A 62 -2.56 -2.01 16.84
N ALA A 63 -1.68 -2.82 16.23
CA ALA A 63 -0.59 -3.47 16.96
C ALA A 63 0.40 -2.45 17.55
N ALA A 64 0.82 -1.46 16.78
CA ALA A 64 1.73 -0.40 17.22
C ALA A 64 1.15 0.42 18.39
N SER A 65 -0.16 0.70 18.34
CA SER A 65 -0.87 1.38 19.43
C SER A 65 -0.86 0.56 20.73
N GLN A 66 -1.13 -0.75 20.65
CA GLN A 66 -1.09 -1.65 21.80
C GLN A 66 0.32 -1.80 22.40
N MET A 67 1.34 -1.84 21.54
CA MET A 67 2.75 -1.91 21.93
C MET A 67 3.30 -0.57 22.42
N ARG A 68 2.57 0.53 22.21
CA ARG A 68 3.01 1.93 22.45
C ARG A 68 4.32 2.27 21.74
N GLY A 69 4.49 1.74 20.54
CA GLY A 69 5.69 1.95 19.74
C GLY A 69 5.56 1.38 18.34
N VAL A 70 6.23 2.01 17.39
CA VAL A 70 6.26 1.57 15.99
C VAL A 70 7.61 0.93 15.69
N PRO A 71 7.66 -0.37 15.36
CA PRO A 71 8.90 -1.01 14.93
C PRO A 71 9.46 -0.37 13.65
N PRO A 72 10.79 -0.20 13.49
CA PRO A 72 11.39 0.36 12.28
C PRO A 72 10.97 -0.36 10.99
N GLN A 73 10.84 -1.69 11.03
CA GLN A 73 10.45 -2.50 9.87
C GLN A 73 9.01 -2.19 9.40
N MET A 74 8.12 -1.81 10.32
CA MET A 74 6.75 -1.41 9.99
C MET A 74 6.75 -0.06 9.25
N MET A 75 7.65 0.85 9.64
CA MET A 75 7.80 2.15 8.98
C MET A 75 8.32 2.01 7.56
N GLU A 76 9.31 1.15 7.35
CA GLU A 76 9.86 0.86 6.01
C GLU A 76 8.80 0.26 5.08
N LEU A 77 8.04 -0.73 5.56
CA LEU A 77 6.96 -1.35 4.78
C LEU A 77 5.93 -0.31 4.35
N VAL A 78 5.50 0.54 5.27
CA VAL A 78 4.40 1.49 5.03
C VAL A 78 4.84 2.68 4.19
N ALA A 79 6.09 3.12 4.28
CA ALA A 79 6.64 4.11 3.36
C ALA A 79 6.61 3.60 1.90
N GLY A 80 6.91 2.32 1.67
CA GLY A 80 6.93 1.73 0.33
C GLY A 80 5.56 1.58 -0.35
N LEU A 81 4.46 1.56 0.41
CA LEU A 81 3.13 1.28 -0.15
C LEU A 81 2.64 2.36 -1.12
N GLY A 82 3.00 3.63 -0.90
CA GLY A 82 2.65 4.70 -1.84
C GLY A 82 3.30 4.52 -3.22
N GLU A 83 4.54 4.05 -3.23
CA GLU A 83 5.27 3.71 -4.45
C GLU A 83 4.66 2.48 -5.13
N VAL A 84 4.31 1.46 -4.34
CA VAL A 84 3.64 0.25 -4.83
C VAL A 84 2.32 0.59 -5.52
N TRP A 85 1.45 1.37 -4.86
CA TRP A 85 0.16 1.73 -5.42
C TRP A 85 0.27 2.57 -6.69
N SER A 86 1.21 3.53 -6.73
CA SER A 86 1.45 4.33 -7.93
C SER A 86 2.03 3.50 -9.08
N ALA A 87 2.94 2.56 -8.81
CA ALA A 87 3.47 1.64 -9.81
C ALA A 87 2.40 0.69 -10.38
N GLN A 88 1.50 0.16 -9.54
CA GLN A 88 0.38 -0.64 -10.00
C GLN A 88 -0.57 0.15 -10.91
N THR A 89 -0.93 1.38 -10.50
CA THR A 89 -1.77 2.27 -11.32
C THR A 89 -1.11 2.60 -12.66
N LEU A 90 0.19 2.89 -12.68
CA LEU A 90 0.93 3.15 -13.90
C LEU A 90 0.98 1.92 -14.82
N CYS A 91 1.26 0.74 -14.27
CA CYS A 91 1.27 -0.51 -15.02
C CYS A 91 -0.10 -0.82 -15.65
N ALA A 92 -1.17 -0.66 -14.87
CA ALA A 92 -2.54 -0.77 -15.36
C ALA A 92 -2.81 0.19 -16.53
N TYR A 93 -2.38 1.45 -16.38
CA TYR A 93 -2.50 2.45 -17.43
C TYR A 93 -1.75 2.06 -18.72
N MET A 94 -0.49 1.64 -18.60
CA MET A 94 0.35 1.23 -19.73
C MET A 94 -0.24 0.04 -20.49
N ASN A 95 -0.71 -0.99 -19.77
CA ASN A 95 -1.39 -2.13 -20.39
C ASN A 95 -2.65 -1.71 -21.13
N SER A 96 -3.43 -0.81 -20.54
CA SER A 96 -4.64 -0.29 -21.16
C SER A 96 -4.37 0.51 -22.45
N ALA A 97 -3.15 1.03 -22.60
CA ALA A 97 -2.65 1.74 -23.78
C ALA A 97 -1.96 0.80 -24.79
N GLY A 98 -2.01 -0.52 -24.58
CA GLY A 98 -1.40 -1.52 -25.47
C GLY A 98 0.09 -1.74 -25.26
N VAL A 99 0.70 -1.14 -24.22
CA VAL A 99 2.09 -1.39 -23.85
C VAL A 99 2.12 -2.57 -22.89
N ARG A 100 2.75 -3.67 -23.29
CA ARG A 100 2.91 -4.86 -22.44
C ARG A 100 3.76 -4.50 -21.21
N CYS A 101 3.12 -4.43 -20.05
CA CYS A 101 3.75 -4.13 -18.77
C CYS A 101 3.27 -5.16 -17.75
N GLU A 102 4.15 -5.64 -16.88
CA GLU A 102 3.77 -6.55 -15.80
C GLU A 102 4.23 -5.89 -14.50
N TRP A 103 3.32 -5.78 -13.54
CA TRP A 103 3.68 -5.40 -12.18
C TRP A 103 3.89 -6.67 -11.37
N ILE A 104 5.03 -6.74 -10.69
CA ILE A 104 5.37 -7.86 -9.82
C ILE A 104 5.55 -7.31 -8.39
N ASP A 105 4.94 -7.97 -7.42
CA ASP A 105 5.17 -7.62 -6.02
C ASP A 105 6.59 -8.05 -5.66
N ALA A 106 7.47 -7.10 -5.34
CA ALA A 106 8.82 -7.42 -4.90
C ALA A 106 8.80 -8.28 -3.62
N ARG A 107 7.76 -8.19 -2.78
CA ARG A 107 7.57 -9.03 -1.59
C ARG A 107 7.34 -10.51 -1.94
N ASP A 108 6.83 -10.81 -3.13
CA ASP A 108 6.62 -12.18 -3.62
C ASP A 108 7.89 -12.78 -4.27
N VAL A 109 8.92 -11.95 -4.53
CA VAL A 109 10.15 -12.34 -5.24
C VAL A 109 11.42 -12.19 -4.38
N LEU A 110 11.39 -11.36 -3.33
CA LEU A 110 12.50 -11.21 -2.40
C LEU A 110 12.64 -12.46 -1.52
N ILE A 111 13.47 -13.40 -1.96
CA ILE A 111 14.09 -14.38 -1.09
C ILE A 111 15.17 -13.63 -0.30
N VAL A 112 14.89 -13.28 0.95
CA VAL A 112 15.93 -12.89 1.91
C VAL A 112 16.47 -14.19 2.49
N PRO A 113 17.72 -14.60 2.20
CA PRO A 113 18.30 -15.72 2.91
C PRO A 113 18.47 -15.32 4.38
N ASP A 114 17.89 -16.11 5.29
CA ASP A 114 18.19 -16.00 6.70
C ASP A 114 19.68 -16.35 6.94
N GLY A 115 20.45 -15.35 7.36
CA GLY A 115 21.66 -15.54 8.16
C GLY A 115 22.99 -15.17 7.50
N PRO A 116 23.97 -14.66 8.27
CA PRO A 116 25.36 -14.84 7.90
C PRO A 116 25.70 -16.33 8.00
N LEU A 117 26.22 -16.89 6.91
CA LEU A 117 27.13 -18.03 7.00
C LEU A 117 28.42 -17.54 7.65
N SER A 118 28.49 -17.57 8.98
CA SER A 118 29.74 -17.68 9.77
C SER A 118 29.42 -17.84 11.25
#